data_AF-A0A8J5HFV4-F1
#
_entry.id   AF-A0A8J5HFV4-F1
#
_cell.length_a   1.000
_cell.length_b   1.000
_cell.length_c   1.000
_cell.angle_alpha   90.00
_cell.angle_beta   90.00
_cell.angle_gamma   90.00
#
_symmetry.space_group_name_H-M   'P 1'
#
loop_
_entity.id
_entity.type
_entity.pdbx_description
1 polymer ?
#
loop_
_entity_poly.entity_id
_entity_poly.type
_entity_poly.pdbx_seq_one_letter_code
_entity_poly.pdbx_strand_id
1 'polypeptide(L)'
;MKRLVFPETAVGAGVPFLRSLLVEFPTSSEDMRFFYDFLAILILLLVLVDADNNSIRNGAEGYCNYKRSLNPRPHSVTITEFGAVGDGKTLNTVAFQNAVFYLRSFADKGGAQLYVPKGKWLTGSFNLISHLTLFLEKDAIIVGSQDSSQWPIVEPLPSYGQGQDLPGQRHRDNGTIDGQGLIWWEWLNSQTLNYSRPHILELVSSIDIVVSNLTFLNSPAWSIHPVYCSKVEIQNIIIHASFDSPFTNGIVPDSCSNLCIKDSSIEVGHDAIAIKSGWDNYGITFSTPSTDIHIRKVHLQTPLGSALAFGSEMSGGISLVYVEHLYIGNSLTGINFKTAPGRGGFIKNIVISSLEMENVHNAFWFTGNSSRHPDEQYDPDALPVIQQITLKNVVGTNIFTAGFFSGIENDPFTGICLSNITLSITSDLPFSWSCSNVSGYSELVFPSPCSDLTSNSSLFCFSLEDFSTLSEA
;
A
#
# COMPACT_ATOMS: atom_id res chain seq x y z
N MET A 1 -10.22 18.08 7.18
CA MET A 1 -9.15 18.52 8.11
C MET A 1 -7.87 17.78 7.73
N LYS A 2 -6.75 18.46 7.41
CA LYS A 2 -5.51 17.80 6.95
C LYS A 2 -4.74 17.16 8.11
N ARG A 3 -4.61 15.82 8.15
CA ARG A 3 -4.03 15.11 9.31
C ARG A 3 -3.28 13.84 8.90
N LEU A 4 -2.12 13.64 9.52
CA LEU A 4 -1.47 12.33 9.69
C LEU A 4 -1.67 11.91 11.16
N VAL A 5 -2.20 10.72 11.42
CA VAL A 5 -2.43 10.19 12.76
C VAL A 5 -1.71 8.85 12.92
N PHE A 6 -0.86 8.77 13.94
CA PHE A 6 -0.16 7.56 14.37
C PHE A 6 -0.58 7.28 15.79
N PRO A 7 -1.29 6.19 16.08
CA PRO A 7 -1.68 5.83 17.42
C PRO A 7 -0.87 4.68 18.00
N GLU A 8 -0.09 3.91 17.23
CA GLU A 8 0.85 2.93 17.82
C GLU A 8 1.92 2.49 16.80
N THR A 9 3.15 2.29 17.26
CA THR A 9 4.21 1.57 16.51
C THR A 9 4.39 0.22 17.19
N ALA A 10 4.28 -0.88 16.45
CA ALA A 10 4.62 -2.18 16.99
C ALA A 10 6.15 -2.25 17.15
N VAL A 11 6.63 -2.12 18.39
CA VAL A 11 8.03 -2.43 18.70
C VAL A 11 8.21 -3.95 18.54
N GLY A 12 9.19 -4.35 17.72
CA GLY A 12 9.49 -5.73 17.39
C GLY A 12 9.72 -6.63 18.60
N ALA A 13 9.43 -7.91 18.38
CA ALA A 13 9.40 -9.01 19.34
C ALA A 13 10.55 -9.04 20.36
N GLY A 14 10.16 -9.08 21.64
CA GLY A 14 11.04 -9.38 22.77
C GLY A 14 10.21 -9.68 24.02
N VAL A 15 9.89 -10.97 24.23
CA VAL A 15 9.52 -11.66 25.48
C VAL A 15 8.61 -10.90 26.47
N PRO A 16 7.36 -11.35 26.76
CA PRO A 16 6.50 -10.67 27.71
C PRO A 16 7.05 -10.82 29.16
N PHE A 17 7.44 -9.70 29.75
CA PHE A 17 7.65 -9.54 31.18
C PHE A 17 6.27 -9.48 31.87
N LEU A 18 5.91 -10.54 32.60
CA LEU A 18 4.79 -10.53 33.54
C LEU A 18 5.15 -9.64 34.74
N ARG A 19 4.44 -8.51 34.91
CA ARG A 19 4.37 -7.81 36.20
C ARG A 19 3.15 -8.30 36.99
N SER A 20 3.40 -8.59 38.25
CA SER A 20 2.54 -9.16 39.27
C SER A 20 1.21 -8.43 39.48
N LEU A 21 0.09 -9.14 39.32
CA LEU A 21 -1.14 -8.89 40.09
C LEU A 21 -1.03 -9.68 41.40
N LEU A 22 -1.09 -8.99 42.54
CA LEU A 22 -1.34 -9.64 43.83
C LEU A 22 -2.82 -9.97 43.91
N VAL A 23 -3.15 -11.25 43.80
CA VAL A 23 -4.46 -11.81 44.17
C VAL A 23 -4.21 -12.72 45.36
N GLU A 24 -4.93 -12.48 46.46
CA GLU A 24 -4.84 -13.33 47.66
C GLU A 24 -5.36 -14.75 47.35
N PHE A 25 -4.56 -15.76 47.69
CA PHE A 25 -4.82 -17.17 47.38
C PHE A 25 -5.67 -17.85 48.46
N PRO A 26 -6.61 -18.75 48.10
CA PRO A 26 -7.31 -19.60 49.07
C PRO A 26 -6.39 -20.71 49.60
N THR A 27 -6.57 -21.06 50.88
CA THR A 27 -5.62 -21.88 51.66
C THR A 27 -5.91 -23.40 51.66
N SER A 28 -6.75 -23.91 50.74
CA SER A 28 -7.13 -25.33 50.67
C SER A 28 -6.93 -25.91 49.25
N SER A 29 -6.51 -27.18 49.16
CA SER A 29 -6.09 -27.80 47.88
C SER A 29 -7.25 -28.11 46.93
N GLU A 30 -8.47 -28.30 47.44
CA GLU A 30 -9.65 -28.56 46.61
C GLU A 30 -10.19 -27.26 46.00
N ASP A 31 -10.14 -26.14 46.73
CA ASP A 31 -10.55 -24.81 46.23
C ASP A 31 -9.60 -24.28 45.15
N MET A 32 -8.30 -24.60 45.22
CA MET A 32 -7.33 -24.20 44.21
C MET A 32 -7.65 -24.79 42.83
N ARG A 33 -8.04 -26.06 42.77
CA ARG A 33 -8.29 -26.74 41.49
C ARG A 33 -9.53 -26.18 40.80
N PHE A 34 -10.59 -25.93 41.58
CA PHE A 34 -11.80 -25.25 41.09
C PHE A 34 -11.52 -23.82 40.62
N PHE A 35 -10.65 -23.08 41.32
CA PHE A 35 -10.28 -21.72 40.95
C PHE A 35 -9.52 -21.66 39.62
N TYR A 36 -8.57 -22.58 39.39
CA TYR A 36 -7.82 -22.64 38.13
C TYR A 36 -8.69 -23.10 36.95
N ASP A 37 -9.58 -24.07 37.15
CA ASP A 37 -10.50 -24.53 36.11
C ASP A 37 -11.49 -23.42 35.73
N PHE A 38 -12.01 -22.67 36.71
CA PHE A 38 -12.92 -21.54 36.47
C PHE A 38 -12.21 -20.36 35.79
N LEU A 39 -10.98 -20.06 36.18
CA LEU A 39 -10.18 -19.00 35.56
C LEU A 39 -9.79 -19.37 34.12
N ALA A 40 -9.46 -20.64 33.86
CA ALA A 40 -9.16 -21.12 32.51
C ALA A 40 -10.40 -21.05 31.60
N ILE A 41 -11.59 -21.41 32.10
CA ILE A 41 -12.85 -21.30 31.36
C ILE A 41 -13.21 -19.82 31.13
N LEU A 42 -12.99 -18.94 32.09
CA LEU A 42 -13.26 -17.50 31.94
C LEU A 42 -12.31 -16.86 30.92
N ILE A 43 -11.03 -17.21 30.92
CA ILE A 43 -10.07 -16.76 29.92
C ILE A 43 -10.43 -17.32 28.55
N LEU A 44 -10.82 -18.59 28.45
CA LEU A 44 -11.25 -19.20 27.19
C LEU A 44 -12.52 -18.53 26.64
N LEU A 45 -13.50 -18.24 27.50
CA LEU A 45 -14.72 -17.51 27.14
C LEU A 45 -14.43 -16.06 26.74
N LEU A 46 -13.51 -15.37 27.42
CA LEU A 46 -13.10 -14.01 27.02
C LEU A 46 -12.35 -14.01 25.69
N VAL A 47 -11.47 -14.98 25.45
CA VAL A 47 -10.78 -15.15 24.15
C VAL A 47 -11.77 -15.49 23.04
N LEU A 48 -12.80 -16.30 23.31
CA LEU A 48 -13.84 -16.61 22.34
C LEU A 48 -14.76 -15.42 22.09
N VAL A 49 -15.12 -14.63 23.11
CA VAL A 49 -15.97 -13.44 22.95
C VAL A 49 -15.26 -12.28 22.24
N ASP A 50 -13.94 -12.11 22.42
CA ASP A 50 -13.13 -11.15 21.65
C ASP A 50 -12.84 -11.61 20.22
N ALA A 51 -12.74 -12.93 19.98
CA ALA A 51 -12.54 -13.48 18.64
C ALA A 51 -13.79 -13.41 17.75
N ASP A 52 -14.99 -13.50 18.35
CA ASP A 52 -16.25 -13.70 17.62
C ASP A 52 -16.97 -12.39 17.24
N ASN A 53 -16.77 -11.29 18.00
CA ASN A 53 -17.55 -10.06 17.79
C ASN A 53 -16.91 -9.01 16.86
N ASN A 54 -15.62 -9.13 16.53
CA ASN A 54 -14.91 -8.14 15.71
C ASN A 54 -14.32 -8.69 14.40
N SER A 55 -14.32 -10.01 14.18
CA SER A 55 -13.79 -10.60 12.95
C SER A 55 -14.89 -10.90 11.92
N ILE A 56 -16.09 -11.31 12.37
CA ILE A 56 -17.09 -11.94 11.49
C ILE A 56 -17.94 -10.93 10.70
N ARG A 57 -18.16 -9.71 11.22
CA ARG A 57 -18.95 -8.69 10.50
C ARG A 57 -18.18 -7.95 9.40
N ASN A 58 -16.85 -8.11 9.34
CA ASN A 58 -15.98 -7.27 8.52
C ASN A 58 -15.67 -7.83 7.13
N GLY A 59 -15.99 -9.10 6.86
CA GLY A 59 -15.65 -9.77 5.60
C GLY A 59 -16.55 -9.42 4.40
N ALA A 60 -17.79 -8.98 4.64
CA ALA A 60 -18.78 -8.81 3.57
C ALA A 60 -18.77 -7.41 2.91
N GLU A 61 -18.41 -6.35 3.67
CA GLU A 61 -18.46 -4.97 3.16
C GLU A 61 -17.05 -4.37 2.89
N GLY A 62 -15.97 -5.08 3.21
CA GLY A 62 -14.59 -4.64 2.98
C GLY A 62 -14.11 -3.49 3.89
N TYR A 63 -12.79 -3.41 4.12
CA TYR A 63 -12.19 -2.58 5.18
C TYR A 63 -12.53 -1.07 5.13
N CYS A 64 -12.75 -0.49 3.93
CA CYS A 64 -13.09 0.93 3.79
C CYS A 64 -14.43 1.37 4.42
N ASN A 65 -15.32 0.45 4.75
CA ASN A 65 -16.61 0.77 5.36
C ASN A 65 -16.54 0.98 6.89
N TYR A 66 -15.39 0.70 7.49
CA TYR A 66 -15.14 1.05 8.89
C TYR A 66 -15.07 2.58 9.07
N LYS A 67 -16.01 3.15 9.83
CA LYS A 67 -16.00 4.56 10.20
C LYS A 67 -15.11 4.78 11.41
N ARG A 68 -13.93 5.34 11.17
CA ARG A 68 -12.98 5.67 12.23
C ARG A 68 -13.26 7.05 12.83
N SER A 69 -13.46 7.12 14.14
CA SER A 69 -13.54 8.41 14.86
C SER A 69 -12.13 8.93 15.16
N LEU A 70 -11.80 10.13 14.67
CA LEU A 70 -10.55 10.82 14.97
C LEU A 70 -10.78 11.88 16.06
N ASN A 71 -10.69 11.45 17.31
CA ASN A 71 -10.77 12.37 18.45
C ASN A 71 -9.55 13.33 18.45
N PRO A 72 -9.73 14.63 18.75
CA PRO A 72 -8.62 15.54 18.95
C PRO A 72 -7.66 15.03 20.03
N ARG A 73 -6.36 15.21 19.82
CA ARG A 73 -5.35 14.90 20.85
C ARG A 73 -5.50 15.89 22.02
N PRO A 74 -5.34 15.44 23.27
CA PRO A 74 -5.53 16.29 24.45
C PRO A 74 -4.46 17.38 24.58
N HIS A 75 -3.28 17.18 24.00
CA HIS A 75 -2.19 18.15 23.98
C HIS A 75 -1.90 18.61 22.55
N SER A 76 -1.60 19.90 22.36
CA SER A 76 -1.26 20.47 21.06
C SER A 76 -0.24 21.59 21.23
N VAL A 77 0.75 21.63 20.34
CA VAL A 77 1.76 22.70 20.22
C VAL A 77 1.89 23.13 18.77
N THR A 78 2.31 24.36 18.51
CA THR A 78 2.65 24.79 17.14
C THR A 78 4.14 24.73 16.86
N ILE A 79 4.51 24.43 15.61
CA ILE A 79 5.92 24.31 15.20
C ILE A 79 6.73 25.61 15.43
N THR A 80 6.08 26.78 15.46
CA THR A 80 6.75 28.07 15.74
C THR A 80 7.22 28.21 17.19
N GLU A 81 6.63 27.46 18.13
CA GLU A 81 7.11 27.41 19.53
C GLU A 81 8.52 26.80 19.62
N PHE A 82 8.95 26.08 18.59
CA PHE A 82 10.26 25.45 18.49
C PHE A 82 11.22 26.22 17.58
N GLY A 83 10.90 27.48 17.26
CA GLY A 83 11.75 28.39 16.49
C GLY A 83 11.68 28.22 14.97
N ALA A 84 10.70 27.45 14.46
CA ALA A 84 10.52 27.30 13.02
C ALA A 84 10.02 28.59 12.35
N VAL A 85 10.46 28.81 11.11
CA VAL A 85 10.08 29.95 10.27
C VAL A 85 9.50 29.44 8.95
N GLY A 86 8.26 29.84 8.66
CA GLY A 86 7.47 29.40 7.49
C GLY A 86 7.73 30.19 6.20
N ASP A 87 8.98 30.60 5.93
CA ASP A 87 9.39 31.45 4.81
C ASP A 87 9.81 30.68 3.54
N GLY A 88 9.85 29.35 3.62
CA GLY A 88 10.31 28.45 2.55
C GLY A 88 11.82 28.46 2.32
N LYS A 89 12.60 29.08 3.20
CA LYS A 89 14.07 29.24 3.07
C LYS A 89 14.81 28.77 4.32
N THR A 90 14.25 29.05 5.49
CA THR A 90 14.80 28.63 6.77
C THR A 90 14.69 27.12 6.91
N LEU A 91 15.82 26.45 7.17
CA LEU A 91 15.83 25.01 7.39
C LEU A 91 15.28 24.69 8.79
N ASN A 92 14.09 24.09 8.84
CA ASN A 92 13.33 23.84 10.07
C ASN A 92 13.56 22.44 10.65
N THR A 93 14.52 21.66 10.14
CA THR A 93 14.74 20.25 10.53
C THR A 93 14.88 20.09 12.04
N VAL A 94 15.69 20.93 12.68
CA VAL A 94 15.90 20.90 14.14
C VAL A 94 14.64 21.29 14.90
N ALA A 95 13.84 22.23 14.40
CA ALA A 95 12.59 22.63 15.03
C ALA A 95 11.56 21.48 14.99
N PHE A 96 11.43 20.78 13.86
CA PHE A 96 10.58 19.58 13.76
C PHE A 96 11.06 18.46 14.69
N GLN A 97 12.37 18.19 14.72
CA GLN A 97 12.95 17.17 15.60
C GLN A 97 12.71 17.49 17.08
N ASN A 98 12.91 18.75 17.50
CA ASN A 98 12.66 19.19 18.87
C ASN A 98 11.17 19.13 19.23
N ALA A 99 10.28 19.54 18.32
CA ALA A 99 8.85 19.46 18.53
C ALA A 99 8.39 18.01 18.73
N VAL A 100 8.82 17.11 17.84
CA VAL A 100 8.53 15.68 17.96
C VAL A 100 9.09 15.10 19.26
N PHE A 101 10.35 15.42 19.59
CA PHE A 101 10.97 14.94 20.82
C PHE A 101 10.18 15.36 22.07
N TYR A 102 9.75 16.61 22.14
CA TYR A 102 8.89 17.11 23.21
C TYR A 102 7.55 16.37 23.27
N LEU A 103 6.91 16.16 22.11
CA LEU A 103 5.59 15.53 22.04
C LEU A 103 5.59 14.05 22.44
N ARG A 104 6.75 13.37 22.39
CA ARG A 104 6.89 11.98 22.90
C ARG A 104 6.49 11.86 24.36
N SER A 105 6.68 12.89 25.18
CA SER A 105 6.33 12.87 26.60
C SER A 105 4.82 12.82 26.89
N PHE A 106 3.98 12.85 25.83
CA PHE A 106 2.52 12.78 25.92
C PHE A 106 1.93 11.49 25.33
N ALA A 107 2.77 10.54 24.88
CA ALA A 107 2.32 9.26 24.33
C ALA A 107 1.35 8.54 25.28
N ASP A 108 1.75 8.35 26.54
CA ASP A 108 0.96 7.69 27.59
C ASP A 108 -0.20 8.55 28.14
N LYS A 109 -0.40 9.77 27.59
CA LYS A 109 -1.42 10.73 28.02
C LYS A 109 -2.49 10.95 26.95
N GLY A 110 -2.66 10.01 26.04
CA GLY A 110 -3.59 10.10 24.91
C GLY A 110 -2.99 10.71 23.64
N GLY A 111 -1.69 11.01 23.65
CA GLY A 111 -0.96 11.56 22.53
C GLY A 111 -1.01 13.08 22.42
N ALA A 112 -0.38 13.60 21.37
CA ALA A 112 -0.30 15.03 21.14
C ALA A 112 -0.38 15.39 19.65
N GLN A 113 -0.75 16.64 19.39
CA GLN A 113 -0.83 17.22 18.05
C GLN A 113 0.32 18.21 17.82
N LEU A 114 1.02 18.05 16.70
CA LEU A 114 1.90 19.08 16.15
C LEU A 114 1.12 19.87 15.11
N TYR A 115 0.90 21.16 15.38
CA TYR A 115 0.19 22.07 14.49
C TYR A 115 1.18 22.88 13.63
N VAL A 116 1.09 22.72 12.31
CA VAL A 116 1.87 23.47 11.32
C VAL A 116 0.97 24.54 10.70
N PRO A 117 1.18 25.83 11.02
CA PRO A 117 0.36 26.92 10.49
C PRO A 117 0.64 27.16 9.01
N LYS A 118 -0.19 28.01 8.38
CA LYS A 118 0.03 28.51 7.03
C LYS A 118 1.48 29.01 6.85
N GLY A 119 2.12 28.58 5.77
CA GLY A 119 3.51 28.91 5.47
C GLY A 119 4.20 27.81 4.66
N LYS A 120 5.45 28.09 4.25
CA LYS A 120 6.33 27.11 3.61
C LYS A 120 7.43 26.72 4.58
N TRP A 121 7.52 25.44 4.93
CA TRP A 121 8.38 24.93 6.00
C TRP A 121 9.45 24.04 5.38
N LEU A 122 10.56 24.64 4.95
CA LEU A 122 11.70 23.89 4.40
C LEU A 122 12.30 23.00 5.49
N THR A 123 12.50 21.71 5.21
CA THR A 123 13.05 20.75 6.17
C THR A 123 13.78 19.61 5.46
N GLY A 124 14.76 19.03 6.15
CA GLY A 124 15.20 17.66 5.91
C GLY A 124 14.26 16.64 6.55
N SER A 125 14.72 15.40 6.62
CA SER A 125 13.97 14.30 7.24
C SER A 125 13.78 14.52 8.76
N PHE A 126 12.58 14.21 9.25
CA PHE A 126 12.27 14.13 10.67
C PHE A 126 11.37 12.92 10.92
N ASN A 127 11.54 12.24 12.05
CA ASN A 127 10.77 11.04 12.35
C ASN A 127 9.41 11.39 12.97
N LEU A 128 8.39 10.62 12.62
CA LEU A 128 7.11 10.61 13.32
C LEU A 128 7.19 9.66 14.53
N ILE A 129 6.21 9.74 15.43
CA ILE A 129 6.16 8.97 16.68
C ILE A 129 4.76 8.42 16.91
N SER A 130 4.64 7.40 17.76
CA SER A 130 3.36 6.91 18.27
C SER A 130 2.56 8.00 18.97
N HIS A 131 1.24 7.89 18.88
CA HIS A 131 0.25 8.82 19.42
C HIS A 131 0.40 10.28 18.95
N LEU A 132 1.03 10.53 17.79
CA LEU A 132 1.14 11.85 17.18
C LEU A 132 -0.03 12.13 16.23
N THR A 133 -0.47 13.37 16.19
CA THR A 133 -1.20 13.94 15.06
C THR A 133 -0.39 15.08 14.45
N LEU A 134 0.10 14.92 13.23
CA LEU A 134 0.68 16.04 12.47
C LEU A 134 -0.46 16.72 11.70
N PHE A 135 -0.82 17.93 12.12
CA PHE A 135 -1.90 18.72 11.55
C PHE A 135 -1.34 19.84 10.70
N LEU A 136 -1.75 19.91 9.44
CA LEU A 136 -1.39 21.00 8.53
C LEU A 136 -2.59 21.92 8.34
N GLU A 137 -2.40 23.20 8.66
CA GLU A 137 -3.38 24.21 8.32
C GLU A 137 -3.56 24.30 6.79
N LYS A 138 -4.69 24.87 6.35
CA LYS A 138 -4.85 25.28 4.96
C LYS A 138 -3.67 26.19 4.57
N ASP A 139 -3.11 25.95 3.39
CA ASP A 139 -1.95 26.65 2.84
C ASP A 139 -0.62 26.43 3.62
N ALA A 140 -0.55 25.47 4.54
CA ALA A 140 0.70 24.96 5.08
C ALA A 140 1.34 23.95 4.12
N ILE A 141 2.63 24.12 3.83
CA ILE A 141 3.41 23.23 2.93
C ILE A 141 4.72 22.87 3.61
N ILE A 142 4.93 21.58 3.89
CA ILE A 142 6.24 21.06 4.33
C ILE A 142 7.05 20.77 3.06
N VAL A 143 8.16 21.47 2.89
CA VAL A 143 8.98 21.45 1.66
C VAL A 143 10.25 20.65 1.95
N GLY A 144 10.51 19.61 1.16
CA GLY A 144 11.71 18.80 1.26
C GLY A 144 12.96 19.54 0.76
N SER A 145 14.07 19.38 1.49
CA SER A 145 15.36 19.93 1.09
C SER A 145 15.90 19.30 -0.18
N GLN A 146 16.45 20.11 -1.08
CA GLN A 146 17.19 19.64 -2.25
C GLN A 146 18.62 19.17 -1.92
N ASP A 147 19.09 19.40 -0.70
CA ASP A 147 20.39 18.92 -0.24
C ASP A 147 20.29 17.46 0.23
N SER A 148 20.97 16.56 -0.49
CA SER A 148 20.96 15.12 -0.23
C SER A 148 21.47 14.75 1.17
N SER A 149 22.31 15.59 1.79
CA SER A 149 22.84 15.37 3.14
C SER A 149 21.78 15.52 4.25
N GLN A 150 20.64 16.14 3.93
CA GLN A 150 19.51 16.31 4.85
C GLN A 150 18.63 15.05 4.98
N TRP A 151 18.96 13.99 4.24
CA TRP A 151 18.19 12.76 4.16
C TRP A 151 19.02 11.59 4.70
N PRO A 152 18.66 11.01 5.85
CA PRO A 152 19.42 9.94 6.47
C PRO A 152 19.50 8.74 5.53
N ILE A 153 20.70 8.16 5.47
CA ILE A 153 20.97 6.93 4.75
C ILE A 153 20.71 5.77 5.69
N VAL A 154 19.84 4.85 5.27
CA VAL A 154 19.42 3.68 6.05
C VAL A 154 19.64 2.41 5.24
N GLU A 155 19.70 1.28 5.93
CA GLU A 155 19.77 -0.03 5.28
C GLU A 155 18.51 -0.31 4.42
N PRO A 156 18.65 -1.18 3.40
CA PRO A 156 17.51 -1.72 2.68
C PRO A 156 16.44 -2.30 3.61
N LEU A 157 15.21 -2.37 3.10
CA LEU A 157 14.18 -3.13 3.78
C LEU A 157 14.59 -4.62 3.81
N PRO A 158 14.38 -5.32 4.94
CA PRO A 158 14.78 -6.72 5.06
C PRO A 158 14.11 -7.64 4.02
N SER A 159 12.95 -7.26 3.48
CA SER A 159 12.26 -7.98 2.42
C SER A 159 12.73 -7.64 0.99
N TYR A 160 13.74 -6.77 0.79
CA TYR A 160 14.19 -6.32 -0.53
C TYR A 160 15.67 -6.60 -0.85
N GLY A 161 16.51 -6.83 0.16
CA GLY A 161 17.95 -7.05 -0.02
C GLY A 161 18.77 -5.82 -0.43
N GLN A 162 18.19 -4.89 -1.20
CA GLN A 162 18.84 -3.67 -1.67
C GLN A 162 17.88 -2.47 -1.83
N GLY A 163 18.44 -1.30 -2.13
CA GLY A 163 17.68 -0.11 -2.51
C GLY A 163 17.00 -0.24 -3.87
N GLN A 164 15.91 0.51 -4.06
CA GLN A 164 15.05 0.40 -5.24
C GLN A 164 15.69 0.99 -6.51
N ASP A 165 16.38 2.13 -6.39
CA ASP A 165 17.01 2.77 -7.55
C ASP A 165 18.44 2.24 -7.76
N LEU A 166 19.15 1.97 -6.66
CA LEU A 166 20.56 1.55 -6.64
C LEU A 166 20.80 0.47 -5.58
N PRO A 167 21.74 -0.47 -5.84
CA PRO A 167 22.18 -1.43 -4.84
C PRO A 167 22.68 -0.78 -3.55
N GLY A 168 22.43 -1.42 -2.41
CA GLY A 168 22.86 -0.95 -1.09
C GLY A 168 21.89 0.02 -0.42
N GLN A 169 22.42 0.91 0.42
CA GLN A 169 21.65 1.79 1.31
C GLN A 169 20.77 2.82 0.56
N ARG A 170 19.82 3.42 1.27
CA ARG A 170 18.79 4.31 0.71
C ARG A 170 18.53 5.54 1.58
N HIS A 171 18.07 6.63 0.98
CA HIS A 171 17.57 7.77 1.73
C HIS A 171 16.19 7.48 2.34
N ARG A 172 15.92 8.05 3.53
CA ARG A 172 14.60 7.98 4.19
C ARG A 172 14.01 9.35 4.50
N ASP A 173 12.73 9.53 4.17
CA ASP A 173 11.90 10.65 4.60
C ASP A 173 10.55 10.17 5.16
N ASN A 174 10.07 10.93 6.14
CA ASN A 174 9.00 10.58 7.06
C ASN A 174 8.01 11.74 7.24
N GLY A 175 7.94 12.75 6.35
CA GLY A 175 6.96 13.80 6.59
C GLY A 175 6.95 15.03 5.70
N THR A 176 7.53 14.99 4.50
CA THR A 176 7.35 16.12 3.57
C THR A 176 6.01 16.06 2.85
N ILE A 177 5.65 17.15 2.19
CA ILE A 177 4.41 17.25 1.40
C ILE A 177 4.72 17.70 -0.02
N ASP A 178 5.66 18.64 -0.21
CA ASP A 178 6.29 18.92 -1.50
C ASP A 178 7.74 18.41 -1.45
N GLY A 179 8.00 17.30 -2.15
CA GLY A 179 9.29 16.61 -2.11
C GLY A 179 10.39 17.25 -2.97
N GLN A 180 10.07 18.28 -3.76
CA GLN A 180 11.00 18.94 -4.69
C GLN A 180 11.78 17.97 -5.59
N GLY A 181 11.07 16.96 -6.12
CA GLY A 181 11.64 15.80 -6.83
C GLY A 181 12.52 16.08 -8.04
N LEU A 182 12.43 17.25 -8.68
CA LEU A 182 13.16 17.55 -9.93
C LEU A 182 14.66 17.26 -9.85
N ILE A 183 15.33 17.71 -8.79
CA ILE A 183 16.78 17.49 -8.61
C ILE A 183 17.13 16.00 -8.51
N TRP A 184 16.24 15.22 -7.87
CA TRP A 184 16.41 13.77 -7.72
C TRP A 184 16.21 13.03 -9.03
N TRP A 185 15.27 13.50 -9.86
CA TRP A 185 15.03 12.96 -11.18
C TRP A 185 16.21 13.24 -12.12
N GLU A 186 16.78 14.45 -12.05
CA GLU A 186 18.00 14.81 -12.78
C GLU A 186 19.20 13.94 -12.37
N TRP A 187 19.40 13.72 -11.07
CA TRP A 187 20.46 12.83 -10.58
C TRP A 187 20.26 11.39 -11.02
N LEU A 188 19.03 10.87 -11.02
CA LEU A 188 18.74 9.54 -11.52
C LEU A 188 19.06 9.43 -13.02
N ASN A 189 18.53 10.35 -13.83
CA ASN A 189 18.69 10.33 -15.29
C ASN A 189 20.17 10.51 -15.70
N SER A 190 20.94 11.30 -14.95
CA SER A 190 22.38 11.48 -15.16
C SER A 190 23.24 10.40 -14.52
N GLN A 191 22.65 9.42 -13.82
CA GLN A 191 23.35 8.35 -13.11
C GLN A 191 24.37 8.87 -12.08
N THR A 192 24.02 9.96 -11.40
CA THR A 192 24.87 10.64 -10.39
C THR A 192 24.37 10.45 -8.95
N LEU A 193 23.32 9.65 -8.75
CA LEU A 193 22.86 9.25 -7.42
C LEU A 193 23.92 8.37 -6.74
N ASN A 194 24.18 8.65 -5.46
CA ASN A 194 25.00 7.78 -4.61
C ASN A 194 24.15 6.70 -3.90
N TYR A 195 22.87 6.99 -3.67
CA TYR A 195 21.94 6.14 -2.93
C TYR A 195 20.54 6.24 -3.53
N SER A 196 19.67 5.27 -3.21
CA SER A 196 18.27 5.31 -3.65
C SER A 196 17.54 6.55 -3.12
N ARG A 197 16.67 7.13 -3.96
CA ARG A 197 15.95 8.39 -3.68
C ARG A 197 14.98 8.22 -2.50
N PRO A 198 14.74 9.27 -1.70
CA PRO A 198 13.79 9.21 -0.59
C PRO A 198 12.34 9.14 -1.07
N HIS A 199 11.45 8.68 -0.19
CA HIS A 199 10.00 8.71 -0.36
C HIS A 199 9.42 9.89 0.41
N ILE A 200 8.33 10.51 -0.04
CA ILE A 200 7.74 11.62 0.72
C ILE A 200 7.26 11.20 2.13
N LEU A 201 6.56 10.06 2.20
CA LEU A 201 6.06 9.50 3.45
C LEU A 201 6.30 7.99 3.48
N GLU A 202 7.33 7.56 4.20
CA GLU A 202 7.57 6.16 4.50
C GLU A 202 7.06 5.81 5.91
N LEU A 203 6.24 4.78 6.01
CA LEU A 203 5.67 4.29 7.28
C LEU A 203 6.08 2.85 7.45
N VAL A 204 6.88 2.56 8.48
CA VAL A 204 7.48 1.25 8.67
C VAL A 204 6.93 0.64 9.95
N SER A 205 6.47 -0.62 9.89
CA SER A 205 6.07 -1.42 11.07
C SER A 205 5.11 -0.69 12.02
N SER A 206 4.12 -0.01 11.44
CA SER A 206 3.21 0.89 12.15
C SER A 206 1.77 0.36 12.07
N ILE A 207 0.98 0.60 13.11
CA ILE A 207 -0.41 0.15 13.16
C ILE A 207 -1.36 1.33 13.35
N ASP A 208 -2.55 1.18 12.80
CA ASP A 208 -3.69 2.05 13.05
C ASP A 208 -3.45 3.48 12.52
N ILE A 209 -3.00 3.58 11.28
CA ILE A 209 -2.58 4.86 10.65
C ILE A 209 -3.74 5.56 9.94
N VAL A 210 -3.80 6.89 10.01
CA VAL A 210 -4.66 7.69 9.12
C VAL A 210 -3.87 8.75 8.38
N VAL A 211 -4.00 8.78 7.05
CA VAL A 211 -3.55 9.84 6.17
C VAL A 211 -4.77 10.46 5.52
N SER A 212 -5.07 11.73 5.80
CA SER A 212 -6.28 12.34 5.25
C SER A 212 -6.18 13.81 4.89
N ASN A 213 -6.89 14.19 3.82
CA ASN A 213 -7.08 15.58 3.39
C ASN A 213 -5.76 16.30 3.06
N LEU A 214 -4.76 15.61 2.51
CA LEU A 214 -3.44 16.14 2.19
C LEU A 214 -3.21 16.17 0.67
N THR A 215 -2.30 17.04 0.23
CA THR A 215 -1.89 17.15 -1.17
C THR A 215 -0.40 16.92 -1.25
N PHE A 216 0.05 15.77 -1.74
CA PHE A 216 1.45 15.44 -1.91
C PHE A 216 1.94 15.83 -3.30
N LEU A 217 3.08 16.50 -3.39
CA LEU A 217 3.62 17.11 -4.60
C LEU A 217 5.05 16.65 -4.87
N ASN A 218 5.36 16.41 -6.13
CA ASN A 218 6.74 16.27 -6.65
C ASN A 218 7.60 15.29 -5.84
N SER A 219 7.11 14.06 -5.68
CA SER A 219 7.85 13.02 -4.97
C SER A 219 9.20 12.72 -5.63
N PRO A 220 10.31 12.62 -4.87
CA PRO A 220 11.61 12.20 -5.40
C PRO A 220 11.55 10.80 -6.02
N ALA A 221 10.89 9.86 -5.34
CA ALA A 221 10.57 8.52 -5.82
C ALA A 221 9.11 8.17 -5.48
N TRP A 222 8.86 7.33 -4.48
CA TRP A 222 7.50 6.92 -4.11
C TRP A 222 6.85 7.92 -3.15
N SER A 223 5.56 8.21 -3.35
CA SER A 223 4.89 9.27 -2.58
C SER A 223 4.50 8.78 -1.17
N ILE A 224 3.71 7.71 -1.07
CA ILE A 224 3.31 7.14 0.22
C ILE A 224 3.65 5.64 0.22
N HIS A 225 4.55 5.23 1.11
CA HIS A 225 5.04 3.86 1.22
C HIS A 225 4.77 3.33 2.64
N PRO A 226 3.55 2.84 2.93
CA PRO A 226 3.33 2.02 4.10
C PRO A 226 3.92 0.62 3.85
N VAL A 227 4.85 0.23 4.71
CA VAL A 227 5.52 -1.07 4.68
C VAL A 227 5.44 -1.77 6.03
N TYR A 228 5.04 -3.04 6.04
CA TYR A 228 4.79 -3.82 7.25
C TYR A 228 3.73 -3.19 8.17
N CYS A 229 2.80 -2.44 7.60
CA CYS A 229 1.81 -1.70 8.35
C CYS A 229 0.48 -2.45 8.43
N SER A 230 -0.29 -2.21 9.49
CA SER A 230 -1.65 -2.73 9.60
C SER A 230 -2.66 -1.66 9.98
N LYS A 231 -3.93 -1.84 9.61
CA LYS A 231 -5.02 -0.91 9.91
C LYS A 231 -4.75 0.50 9.37
N VAL A 232 -4.49 0.60 8.07
CA VAL A 232 -4.12 1.87 7.42
C VAL A 232 -5.33 2.46 6.68
N GLU A 233 -5.60 3.75 6.87
CA GLU A 233 -6.63 4.48 6.13
C GLU A 233 -6.03 5.69 5.41
N ILE A 234 -6.09 5.70 4.08
CA ILE A 234 -5.67 6.80 3.23
C ILE A 234 -6.91 7.34 2.52
N GLN A 235 -7.30 8.59 2.81
CA GLN A 235 -8.55 9.14 2.28
C GLN A 235 -8.50 10.62 1.94
N ASN A 236 -9.27 11.04 0.92
CA ASN A 236 -9.39 12.44 0.53
C ASN A 236 -8.03 13.09 0.24
N ILE A 237 -7.10 12.37 -0.38
CA ILE A 237 -5.79 12.93 -0.74
C ILE A 237 -5.69 13.22 -2.22
N ILE A 238 -4.76 14.12 -2.54
CA ILE A 238 -4.30 14.36 -3.91
C ILE A 238 -2.81 14.05 -3.93
N ILE A 239 -2.34 13.29 -4.91
CA ILE A 239 -0.92 13.10 -5.20
C ILE A 239 -0.69 13.61 -6.62
N HIS A 240 0.27 14.51 -6.79
CA HIS A 240 0.64 15.04 -8.10
C HIS A 240 2.16 15.14 -8.25
N ALA A 241 2.69 14.50 -9.29
CA ALA A 241 4.06 14.68 -9.74
C ALA A 241 4.07 14.89 -11.26
N SER A 242 5.14 15.48 -11.78
CA SER A 242 5.28 15.68 -13.22
C SER A 242 5.20 14.34 -13.97
N PHE A 243 4.55 14.32 -15.13
CA PHE A 243 4.36 13.07 -15.89
C PHE A 243 5.64 12.48 -16.48
N ASP A 244 6.69 13.29 -16.62
CA ASP A 244 8.04 12.86 -16.99
C ASP A 244 8.88 12.40 -15.78
N SER A 245 8.32 12.40 -14.56
CA SER A 245 9.03 11.96 -13.35
C SER A 245 9.36 10.45 -13.41
N PRO A 246 10.65 10.07 -13.43
CA PRO A 246 11.06 8.69 -13.64
C PRO A 246 10.79 7.84 -12.40
N PHE A 247 10.17 6.66 -12.60
CA PHE A 247 9.86 5.66 -11.56
C PHE A 247 9.22 6.27 -10.30
N THR A 248 8.42 7.33 -10.48
CA THR A 248 7.74 8.04 -9.39
C THR A 248 6.36 7.42 -9.21
N ASN A 249 6.21 6.68 -8.10
CA ASN A 249 4.96 5.99 -7.78
C ASN A 249 4.09 6.83 -6.83
N GLY A 250 2.78 6.60 -6.87
CA GLY A 250 1.84 7.19 -5.92
C GLY A 250 1.86 6.48 -4.58
N ILE A 251 0.89 5.59 -4.34
CA ILE A 251 0.77 4.82 -3.09
C ILE A 251 1.31 3.41 -3.32
N VAL A 252 2.20 2.95 -2.43
CA VAL A 252 2.83 1.62 -2.53
C VAL A 252 2.57 0.83 -1.24
N PRO A 253 1.41 0.17 -1.08
CA PRO A 253 1.20 -0.75 0.03
C PRO A 253 2.14 -1.95 -0.08
N ASP A 254 3.04 -2.10 0.88
CA ASP A 254 4.01 -3.19 0.90
C ASP A 254 3.88 -4.04 2.17
N SER A 255 3.58 -5.33 1.99
CA SER A 255 3.45 -6.26 3.12
C SER A 255 2.48 -5.72 4.20
N CYS A 256 1.36 -5.13 3.76
CA CYS A 256 0.38 -4.44 4.64
C CYS A 256 -0.89 -5.26 4.85
N SER A 257 -1.53 -5.13 6.01
CA SER A 257 -2.83 -5.76 6.29
C SER A 257 -3.93 -4.77 6.69
N ASN A 258 -5.18 -5.05 6.33
CA ASN A 258 -6.34 -4.24 6.69
C ASN A 258 -6.14 -2.77 6.26
N LEU A 259 -6.11 -2.52 4.95
CA LEU A 259 -5.79 -1.21 4.39
C LEU A 259 -6.92 -0.67 3.52
N CYS A 260 -7.27 0.60 3.71
CA CYS A 260 -8.24 1.32 2.91
C CYS A 260 -7.60 2.49 2.16
N ILE A 261 -7.83 2.59 0.85
CA ILE A 261 -7.57 3.77 0.04
C ILE A 261 -8.89 4.25 -0.55
N LYS A 262 -9.33 5.47 -0.25
CA LYS A 262 -10.60 5.98 -0.77
C LYS A 262 -10.64 7.45 -1.12
N ASP A 263 -11.58 7.81 -1.99
CA ASP A 263 -11.96 9.21 -2.27
C ASP A 263 -10.75 10.11 -2.63
N SER A 264 -9.83 9.60 -3.45
CA SER A 264 -8.51 10.22 -3.70
C SER A 264 -8.18 10.34 -5.20
N SER A 265 -7.28 11.25 -5.55
CA SER A 265 -6.79 11.45 -6.93
C SER A 265 -5.27 11.33 -6.97
N ILE A 266 -4.74 10.50 -7.87
CA ILE A 266 -3.30 10.18 -7.94
C ILE A 266 -2.84 10.33 -9.39
N GLU A 267 -1.96 11.30 -9.61
CA GLU A 267 -1.41 11.66 -10.91
C GLU A 267 0.12 11.67 -10.81
N VAL A 268 0.78 10.68 -11.40
CA VAL A 268 2.23 10.48 -11.25
C VAL A 268 2.85 9.98 -12.55
N GLY A 269 4.18 10.03 -12.66
CA GLY A 269 4.88 9.56 -13.86
C GLY A 269 4.82 8.03 -14.05
N HIS A 270 4.89 7.24 -12.97
CA HIS A 270 4.95 5.78 -13.02
C HIS A 270 3.73 5.12 -12.33
N ASP A 271 3.87 4.04 -11.57
CA ASP A 271 2.69 3.29 -11.07
C ASP A 271 1.91 4.15 -10.05
N ALA A 272 0.61 4.38 -10.28
CA ALA A 272 -0.19 5.27 -9.42
C ALA A 272 -0.54 4.59 -8.08
N ILE A 273 -1.00 3.34 -8.11
CA ILE A 273 -1.04 2.46 -6.94
C ILE A 273 -0.32 1.16 -7.28
N ALA A 274 0.66 0.76 -6.47
CA ALA A 274 1.42 -0.48 -6.67
C ALA A 274 1.42 -1.32 -5.38
N ILE A 275 0.67 -2.42 -5.36
CA ILE A 275 0.63 -3.34 -4.22
C ILE A 275 1.83 -4.29 -4.32
N LYS A 276 2.60 -4.39 -3.25
CA LYS A 276 3.86 -5.15 -3.14
C LYS A 276 3.92 -5.96 -1.85
N SER A 277 4.92 -6.84 -1.74
CA SER A 277 5.17 -7.65 -0.56
C SER A 277 6.59 -8.22 -0.56
N GLY A 278 7.60 -7.40 -0.78
CA GLY A 278 9.01 -7.85 -0.84
C GLY A 278 9.42 -8.54 -2.14
N TRP A 279 10.74 -8.77 -2.27
CA TRP A 279 11.41 -9.12 -3.52
C TRP A 279 12.23 -10.42 -3.38
N ASP A 280 11.91 -11.40 -4.24
CA ASP A 280 12.56 -12.71 -4.37
C ASP A 280 12.76 -13.42 -3.02
N ASN A 281 13.92 -14.05 -2.82
CA ASN A 281 14.26 -14.79 -1.61
C ASN A 281 14.15 -13.95 -0.33
N TYR A 282 14.36 -12.64 -0.40
CA TYR A 282 14.18 -11.73 0.73
C TYR A 282 12.70 -11.62 1.10
N GLY A 283 11.81 -11.43 0.12
CA GLY A 283 10.37 -11.40 0.35
C GLY A 283 9.81 -12.76 0.77
N ILE A 284 10.27 -13.85 0.16
CA ILE A 284 9.91 -15.23 0.53
C ILE A 284 10.27 -15.51 1.99
N THR A 285 11.50 -15.18 2.39
CA THR A 285 12.00 -15.41 3.75
C THR A 285 11.30 -14.50 4.77
N PHE A 286 11.03 -13.25 4.40
CA PHE A 286 10.30 -12.31 5.27
C PHE A 286 8.83 -12.72 5.47
N SER A 287 8.24 -13.41 4.49
CA SER A 287 6.99 -14.17 4.61
C SER A 287 5.79 -13.34 5.13
N THR A 288 5.70 -12.08 4.70
CA THR A 288 4.61 -11.17 5.09
C THR A 288 3.86 -10.71 3.84
N PRO A 289 2.59 -11.13 3.64
CA PRO A 289 1.83 -10.73 2.48
C PRO A 289 1.22 -9.32 2.63
N SER A 290 0.88 -8.72 1.49
CA SER A 290 -0.12 -7.64 1.43
C SER A 290 -1.52 -8.25 1.32
N THR A 291 -2.39 -8.03 2.31
CA THR A 291 -3.70 -8.69 2.38
C THR A 291 -4.82 -7.83 2.97
N ASP A 292 -6.07 -8.12 2.61
CA ASP A 292 -7.25 -7.34 3.04
C ASP A 292 -7.09 -5.84 2.72
N ILE A 293 -6.97 -5.55 1.42
CA ILE A 293 -6.81 -4.20 0.88
C ILE A 293 -8.08 -3.83 0.14
N HIS A 294 -8.71 -2.73 0.54
CA HIS A 294 -9.89 -2.17 -0.13
C HIS A 294 -9.53 -0.80 -0.76
N ILE A 295 -9.67 -0.69 -2.08
CA ILE A 295 -9.47 0.56 -2.83
C ILE A 295 -10.80 0.98 -3.44
N ARG A 296 -11.28 2.20 -3.16
CA ARG A 296 -12.54 2.66 -3.77
C ARG A 296 -12.66 4.15 -4.06
N LYS A 297 -13.39 4.50 -5.12
CA LYS A 297 -13.64 5.90 -5.49
C LYS A 297 -12.33 6.67 -5.67
N VAL A 298 -11.43 6.11 -6.48
CA VAL A 298 -10.11 6.69 -6.74
C VAL A 298 -10.00 7.04 -8.23
N HIS A 299 -9.40 8.20 -8.52
CA HIS A 299 -8.99 8.60 -9.86
C HIS A 299 -7.48 8.41 -10.03
N LEU A 300 -7.09 7.75 -11.11
CA LEU A 300 -5.69 7.43 -11.41
C LEU A 300 -5.30 7.90 -12.81
N GLN A 301 -4.13 8.52 -12.93
CA GLN A 301 -3.53 8.88 -14.21
C GLN A 301 -2.01 8.67 -14.19
N THR A 302 -1.51 7.93 -15.19
CA THR A 302 -0.06 7.67 -15.35
C THR A 302 0.35 7.38 -16.79
N PRO A 303 1.21 8.20 -17.40
CA PRO A 303 1.59 8.03 -18.79
C PRO A 303 2.77 7.07 -19.02
N LEU A 304 3.53 6.67 -17.99
CA LEU A 304 4.70 5.77 -18.16
C LEU A 304 4.57 4.45 -17.39
N GLY A 305 3.65 4.34 -16.44
CA GLY A 305 3.47 3.14 -15.61
C GLY A 305 2.09 2.52 -15.72
N SER A 306 1.63 1.95 -14.61
CA SER A 306 0.30 1.32 -14.49
C SER A 306 -0.55 2.08 -13.47
N ALA A 307 -1.81 2.34 -13.80
CA ALA A 307 -2.70 3.01 -12.87
C ALA A 307 -2.87 2.17 -11.61
N LEU A 308 -3.22 0.88 -11.73
CA LEU A 308 -3.20 -0.07 -10.64
C LEU A 308 -2.28 -1.26 -10.97
N ALA A 309 -1.22 -1.43 -10.20
CA ALA A 309 -0.26 -2.50 -10.33
C ALA A 309 -0.28 -3.46 -9.13
N PHE A 310 -0.09 -4.74 -9.42
CA PHE A 310 0.21 -5.80 -8.46
C PHE A 310 1.61 -6.33 -8.79
N GLY A 311 2.57 -6.15 -7.88
CA GLY A 311 3.97 -6.52 -8.07
C GLY A 311 4.86 -5.41 -8.70
N SER A 312 6.02 -5.74 -9.27
CA SER A 312 6.54 -7.11 -9.44
C SER A 312 7.15 -7.71 -8.17
N GLU A 313 7.43 -6.91 -7.15
CA GLU A 313 7.92 -7.34 -5.84
C GLU A 313 6.73 -7.89 -5.02
N MET A 314 6.35 -9.14 -5.28
CA MET A 314 5.17 -9.81 -4.71
C MET A 314 5.50 -11.11 -3.95
N SER A 315 6.75 -11.27 -3.53
CA SER A 315 7.32 -12.54 -3.08
C SER A 315 6.79 -13.04 -1.73
N GLY A 316 6.39 -12.13 -0.85
CA GLY A 316 5.67 -12.44 0.39
C GLY A 316 4.18 -12.76 0.18
N GLY A 317 3.64 -12.54 -1.02
CA GLY A 317 2.25 -12.78 -1.40
C GLY A 317 1.36 -11.52 -1.40
N ILE A 318 0.41 -11.47 -2.33
CA ILE A 318 -0.66 -10.49 -2.39
C ILE A 318 -1.99 -11.23 -2.42
N SER A 319 -2.91 -10.93 -1.50
CA SER A 319 -4.22 -11.56 -1.49
C SER A 319 -5.35 -10.70 -0.99
N LEU A 320 -6.59 -11.11 -1.25
CA LEU A 320 -7.80 -10.49 -0.68
C LEU A 320 -7.81 -8.96 -0.94
N VAL A 321 -7.71 -8.61 -2.22
CA VAL A 321 -7.76 -7.21 -2.65
C VAL A 321 -9.09 -6.94 -3.34
N TYR A 322 -9.82 -5.98 -2.81
CA TYR A 322 -11.07 -5.49 -3.39
C TYR A 322 -10.91 -4.09 -3.94
N VAL A 323 -11.29 -3.90 -5.20
CA VAL A 323 -11.29 -2.60 -5.87
C VAL A 323 -12.67 -2.34 -6.45
N GLU A 324 -13.23 -1.19 -6.12
CA GLU A 324 -14.52 -0.75 -6.67
C GLU A 324 -14.56 0.74 -7.01
N HIS A 325 -15.34 1.12 -8.02
CA HIS A 325 -15.52 2.52 -8.41
C HIS A 325 -14.19 3.23 -8.71
N LEU A 326 -13.43 2.66 -9.65
CA LEU A 326 -12.15 3.18 -10.08
C LEU A 326 -12.32 3.92 -11.41
N TYR A 327 -11.73 5.10 -11.54
CA TYR A 327 -11.65 5.84 -12.81
C TYR A 327 -10.19 5.99 -13.22
N ILE A 328 -9.85 5.58 -14.44
CA ILE A 328 -8.49 5.64 -15.00
C ILE A 328 -8.51 6.48 -16.28
N GLY A 329 -7.78 7.59 -16.28
CA GLY A 329 -7.69 8.49 -17.42
C GLY A 329 -6.26 8.59 -17.99
N ASN A 330 -6.12 8.81 -19.30
CA ASN A 330 -4.87 9.24 -19.95
C ASN A 330 -3.63 8.43 -19.52
N SER A 331 -3.75 7.10 -19.52
CA SER A 331 -2.74 6.21 -18.91
C SER A 331 -2.15 5.21 -19.88
N LEU A 332 -0.89 4.83 -19.66
CA LEU A 332 -0.25 3.77 -20.44
C LEU A 332 -0.89 2.41 -20.15
N THR A 333 -0.95 2.00 -18.89
CA THR A 333 -1.59 0.73 -18.51
C THR A 333 -2.65 0.97 -17.44
N GLY A 334 -3.83 0.39 -17.62
CA GLY A 334 -4.93 0.41 -16.66
C GLY A 334 -4.62 -0.48 -15.46
N ILE A 335 -4.91 -1.78 -15.59
CA ILE A 335 -4.64 -2.78 -14.55
C ILE A 335 -3.46 -3.65 -14.97
N ASN A 336 -2.49 -3.83 -14.08
CA ASN A 336 -1.27 -4.58 -14.36
C ASN A 336 -0.92 -5.61 -13.28
N PHE A 337 -0.76 -6.88 -13.66
CA PHE A 337 -0.25 -7.95 -12.82
C PHE A 337 1.14 -8.34 -13.30
N LYS A 338 2.15 -8.14 -12.45
CA LYS A 338 3.56 -8.27 -12.80
C LYS A 338 4.23 -9.30 -11.91
N THR A 339 4.91 -10.27 -12.52
CA THR A 339 5.77 -11.22 -11.82
C THR A 339 6.85 -11.77 -12.76
N ALA A 340 7.70 -12.66 -12.25
CA ALA A 340 8.73 -13.39 -13.00
C ALA A 340 9.07 -14.71 -12.27
N PRO A 341 9.61 -15.73 -12.97
CA PRO A 341 10.35 -16.81 -12.32
C PRO A 341 11.38 -16.23 -11.35
N GLY A 342 11.52 -16.80 -10.15
CA GLY A 342 12.34 -16.21 -9.09
C GLY A 342 11.57 -15.48 -8.00
N ARG A 343 10.37 -14.99 -8.31
CA ARG A 343 9.56 -14.26 -7.34
C ARG A 343 8.97 -15.16 -6.27
N GLY A 344 8.60 -16.41 -6.61
CA GLY A 344 7.77 -17.25 -5.76
C GLY A 344 6.48 -16.54 -5.33
N GLY A 345 6.00 -16.84 -4.13
CA GLY A 345 4.83 -16.17 -3.56
C GLY A 345 3.55 -16.38 -4.38
N PHE A 346 2.63 -15.42 -4.29
CA PHE A 346 1.34 -15.51 -4.97
C PHE A 346 0.69 -14.15 -5.21
N ILE A 347 -0.17 -14.04 -6.22
CA ILE A 347 -1.23 -13.02 -6.30
C ILE A 347 -2.55 -13.76 -6.46
N LYS A 348 -3.43 -13.68 -5.45
CA LYS A 348 -4.70 -14.41 -5.48
C LYS A 348 -5.88 -13.71 -4.82
N ASN A 349 -7.09 -14.10 -5.17
CA ASN A 349 -8.33 -13.55 -4.59
C ASN A 349 -8.41 -12.03 -4.78
N ILE A 350 -8.37 -11.60 -6.04
CA ILE A 350 -8.40 -10.19 -6.43
C ILE A 350 -9.73 -9.94 -7.14
N VAL A 351 -10.49 -8.96 -6.68
CA VAL A 351 -11.74 -8.55 -7.32
C VAL A 351 -11.66 -7.07 -7.65
N ILE A 352 -11.75 -6.75 -8.94
CA ILE A 352 -11.80 -5.38 -9.45
C ILE A 352 -13.15 -5.23 -10.14
N SER A 353 -13.95 -4.29 -9.65
CA SER A 353 -15.31 -4.07 -10.11
C SER A 353 -15.61 -2.59 -10.36
N SER A 354 -16.57 -2.30 -11.24
CA SER A 354 -17.04 -0.94 -11.49
C SER A 354 -15.89 0.00 -11.88
N LEU A 355 -15.24 -0.35 -12.99
CA LEU A 355 -14.05 0.34 -13.50
C LEU A 355 -14.38 1.09 -14.79
N GLU A 356 -14.07 2.38 -14.81
CA GLU A 356 -14.19 3.25 -15.96
C GLU A 356 -12.80 3.64 -16.46
N MET A 357 -12.55 3.48 -17.76
CA MET A 357 -11.29 3.84 -18.40
C MET A 357 -11.51 4.80 -19.57
N GLU A 358 -10.70 5.85 -19.66
CA GLU A 358 -10.70 6.78 -20.79
C GLU A 358 -9.27 7.05 -21.27
N ASN A 359 -9.05 6.93 -22.58
CA ASN A 359 -7.76 7.21 -23.21
C ASN A 359 -6.62 6.38 -22.58
N VAL A 360 -6.81 5.06 -22.54
CA VAL A 360 -5.86 4.12 -21.93
C VAL A 360 -5.23 3.25 -23.02
N HIS A 361 -3.90 3.17 -23.04
CA HIS A 361 -3.23 2.39 -24.07
C HIS A 361 -3.45 0.87 -23.87
N ASN A 362 -3.10 0.33 -22.71
CA ASN A 362 -3.33 -1.08 -22.37
C ASN A 362 -4.37 -1.18 -21.24
N ALA A 363 -5.59 -1.65 -21.51
CA ALA A 363 -6.60 -1.77 -20.45
C ALA A 363 -6.17 -2.80 -19.39
N PHE A 364 -5.76 -3.99 -19.81
CA PHE A 364 -5.33 -5.08 -18.93
C PHE A 364 -3.98 -5.65 -19.37
N TRP A 365 -3.04 -5.78 -18.42
CA TRP A 365 -1.72 -6.32 -18.68
C TRP A 365 -1.32 -7.34 -17.62
N PHE A 366 -1.03 -8.56 -18.02
CA PHE A 366 -0.56 -9.63 -17.15
C PHE A 366 0.74 -10.14 -17.74
N THR A 367 1.81 -10.13 -16.95
CA THR A 367 3.14 -10.53 -17.41
C THR A 367 3.89 -11.34 -16.36
N GLY A 368 4.30 -12.54 -16.75
CA GLY A 368 5.26 -13.38 -16.04
C GLY A 368 6.72 -13.12 -16.42
N ASN A 369 7.05 -12.00 -17.05
CA ASN A 369 8.42 -11.70 -17.53
C ASN A 369 8.98 -10.37 -17.00
N SER A 370 8.69 -10.02 -15.75
CA SER A 370 9.24 -8.83 -15.08
C SER A 370 10.64 -9.09 -14.49
N SER A 371 11.60 -9.41 -15.35
CA SER A 371 12.89 -10.06 -15.06
C SER A 371 13.95 -9.24 -14.30
N ARG A 372 13.59 -8.15 -13.61
CA ARG A 372 14.54 -7.45 -12.73
C ARG A 372 14.61 -8.20 -11.40
N HIS A 373 15.81 -8.59 -10.95
CA HIS A 373 16.04 -9.25 -9.66
C HIS A 373 16.95 -8.36 -8.78
N PRO A 374 16.92 -8.50 -7.44
CA PRO A 374 17.73 -7.67 -6.58
C PRO A 374 19.22 -8.04 -6.69
N ASP A 375 19.50 -9.32 -6.88
CA ASP A 375 20.83 -9.89 -7.05
C ASP A 375 20.71 -11.24 -7.77
N GLU A 376 21.81 -11.98 -7.87
CA GLU A 376 21.88 -13.31 -8.51
C GLU A 376 21.58 -14.47 -7.54
N GLN A 377 21.15 -14.19 -6.31
CA GLN A 377 20.91 -15.22 -5.27
C GLN A 377 19.46 -15.71 -5.24
N TYR A 378 18.60 -15.24 -6.13
CA TYR A 378 17.22 -15.72 -6.24
C TYR A 378 17.17 -17.15 -6.78
N ASP A 379 16.12 -17.89 -6.42
CA ASP A 379 15.88 -19.24 -6.94
C ASP A 379 15.03 -19.16 -8.21
N PRO A 380 15.58 -19.36 -9.43
CA PRO A 380 14.82 -19.24 -10.67
C PRO A 380 13.65 -20.24 -10.78
N ASP A 381 13.69 -21.33 -10.01
CA ASP A 381 12.62 -22.35 -9.97
C ASP A 381 11.51 -21.96 -8.97
N ALA A 382 11.67 -20.86 -8.22
CA ALA A 382 10.61 -20.29 -7.38
C ALA A 382 9.56 -19.59 -8.24
N LEU A 383 8.58 -20.38 -8.70
CA LEU A 383 7.50 -19.92 -9.57
C LEU A 383 6.32 -19.29 -8.77
N PRO A 384 5.75 -18.17 -9.25
CA PRO A 384 4.68 -17.44 -8.59
C PRO A 384 3.28 -17.99 -8.90
N VAL A 385 2.45 -18.18 -7.88
CA VAL A 385 1.04 -18.58 -8.11
C VAL A 385 0.16 -17.37 -8.41
N ILE A 386 -0.32 -17.24 -9.65
CA ILE A 386 -1.27 -16.20 -10.05
C ILE A 386 -2.64 -16.82 -10.33
N GLN A 387 -3.63 -16.59 -9.46
CA GLN A 387 -4.94 -17.21 -9.62
C GLN A 387 -6.12 -16.41 -9.03
N GLN A 388 -7.35 -16.75 -9.40
CA GLN A 388 -8.57 -16.21 -8.78
C GLN A 388 -8.63 -14.67 -8.87
N ILE A 389 -8.59 -14.17 -10.11
CA ILE A 389 -8.63 -12.75 -10.43
C ILE A 389 -9.91 -12.46 -11.19
N THR A 390 -10.78 -11.64 -10.63
CA THR A 390 -12.06 -11.25 -11.22
C THR A 390 -12.02 -9.79 -11.64
N LEU A 391 -12.24 -9.54 -12.93
CA LEU A 391 -12.46 -8.22 -13.51
C LEU A 391 -13.91 -8.15 -13.96
N LYS A 392 -14.73 -7.31 -13.33
CA LYS A 392 -16.16 -7.22 -13.63
C LYS A 392 -16.70 -5.81 -13.78
N ASN A 393 -17.72 -5.61 -14.61
CA ASN A 393 -18.37 -4.31 -14.82
C ASN A 393 -17.33 -3.23 -15.22
N VAL A 394 -16.70 -3.44 -16.38
CA VAL A 394 -15.68 -2.52 -16.90
C VAL A 394 -16.18 -1.84 -18.17
N VAL A 395 -16.06 -0.52 -18.22
CA VAL A 395 -16.35 0.29 -19.41
C VAL A 395 -15.10 1.07 -19.78
N GLY A 396 -14.63 0.91 -21.02
CA GLY A 396 -13.46 1.61 -21.53
C GLY A 396 -13.75 2.34 -22.84
N THR A 397 -13.36 3.61 -22.93
CA THR A 397 -13.45 4.41 -24.15
C THR A 397 -12.08 4.86 -24.61
N ASN A 398 -11.83 4.82 -25.93
CA ASN A 398 -10.52 5.13 -26.51
C ASN A 398 -9.41 4.26 -25.91
N ILE A 399 -9.59 2.93 -26.02
CA ILE A 399 -8.63 1.93 -25.56
C ILE A 399 -7.79 1.47 -26.74
N PHE A 400 -6.45 1.39 -26.61
CA PHE A 400 -5.61 0.94 -27.72
C PHE A 400 -5.53 -0.60 -27.81
N THR A 401 -5.25 -1.27 -26.68
CA THR A 401 -5.16 -2.72 -26.52
C THR A 401 -6.11 -3.17 -25.41
N ALA A 402 -6.98 -4.14 -25.70
CA ALA A 402 -7.94 -4.67 -24.72
C ALA A 402 -7.23 -5.48 -23.62
N GLY A 403 -6.34 -6.40 -24.01
CA GLY A 403 -5.60 -7.17 -23.02
C GLY A 403 -4.37 -7.89 -23.56
N PHE A 404 -3.31 -7.90 -22.75
CA PHE A 404 -2.12 -8.71 -22.97
C PHE A 404 -1.92 -9.63 -21.75
N PHE A 405 -1.99 -10.93 -21.97
CA PHE A 405 -2.02 -11.94 -20.92
C PHE A 405 -0.93 -12.98 -21.18
N SER A 406 0.22 -12.80 -20.56
CA SER A 406 1.37 -13.70 -20.74
C SER A 406 1.77 -14.30 -19.39
N GLY A 407 1.34 -15.54 -19.16
CA GLY A 407 1.77 -16.35 -18.03
C GLY A 407 3.13 -17.02 -18.27
N ILE A 408 3.58 -17.81 -17.30
CA ILE A 408 4.86 -18.49 -17.36
C ILE A 408 4.69 -19.86 -18.03
N GLU A 409 5.64 -20.25 -18.88
CA GLU A 409 5.62 -21.58 -19.50
C GLU A 409 5.68 -22.67 -18.43
N ASN A 410 4.78 -23.66 -18.50
CA ASN A 410 4.58 -24.72 -17.49
C ASN A 410 4.05 -24.25 -16.12
N ASP A 411 3.80 -22.96 -15.92
CA ASP A 411 3.15 -22.40 -14.72
C ASP A 411 2.15 -21.30 -15.13
N PRO A 412 1.03 -21.69 -15.77
CA PRO A 412 0.11 -20.75 -16.36
C PRO A 412 -0.64 -19.94 -15.29
N PHE A 413 -1.05 -18.72 -15.62
CA PHE A 413 -1.96 -17.96 -14.75
C PHE A 413 -3.38 -18.52 -14.90
N THR A 414 -4.06 -18.83 -13.80
CA THR A 414 -5.32 -19.60 -13.85
C THR A 414 -6.47 -18.89 -13.15
N GLY A 415 -7.71 -19.31 -13.41
CA GLY A 415 -8.87 -18.75 -12.71
C GLY A 415 -9.02 -17.24 -12.89
N ILE A 416 -8.75 -16.75 -14.09
CA ILE A 416 -9.03 -15.36 -14.46
C ILE A 416 -10.48 -15.27 -14.96
N CYS A 417 -11.31 -14.44 -14.34
CA CYS A 417 -12.69 -14.19 -14.73
C CYS A 417 -12.84 -12.78 -15.30
N LEU A 418 -13.40 -12.69 -16.50
CA LEU A 418 -13.79 -11.44 -17.16
C LEU A 418 -15.32 -11.40 -17.30
N SER A 419 -16.01 -10.46 -16.67
CA SER A 419 -17.47 -10.41 -16.72
C SER A 419 -18.00 -9.01 -16.99
N ASN A 420 -18.91 -8.86 -17.95
CA ASN A 420 -19.53 -7.57 -18.28
C ASN A 420 -18.48 -6.46 -18.54
N ILE A 421 -17.71 -6.64 -19.61
CA ILE A 421 -16.62 -5.73 -20.01
C ILE A 421 -16.93 -5.21 -21.41
N THR A 422 -16.93 -3.89 -21.59
CA THR A 422 -17.09 -3.24 -22.89
C THR A 422 -15.97 -2.23 -23.11
N LEU A 423 -15.08 -2.50 -24.07
CA LEU A 423 -13.96 -1.63 -24.43
C LEU A 423 -14.12 -1.15 -25.88
N SER A 424 -14.23 0.16 -26.07
CA SER A 424 -14.16 0.79 -27.39
C SER A 424 -12.70 0.91 -27.82
N ILE A 425 -12.30 0.05 -28.75
CA ILE A 425 -10.93 -0.03 -29.24
C ILE A 425 -10.70 0.99 -30.36
N THR A 426 -9.57 1.72 -30.31
CA THR A 426 -9.17 2.69 -31.34
C THR A 426 -8.04 2.21 -32.26
N SER A 427 -7.44 1.07 -31.96
CA SER A 427 -6.45 0.44 -32.81
C SER A 427 -7.08 -0.30 -33.99
N ASP A 428 -6.50 -0.16 -35.18
CA ASP A 428 -6.86 -0.91 -36.40
C ASP A 428 -6.24 -2.32 -36.44
N LEU A 429 -5.54 -2.74 -35.38
CA LEU A 429 -4.90 -4.05 -35.32
C LEU A 429 -5.95 -5.19 -35.31
N PRO A 430 -5.65 -6.34 -35.96
CA PRO A 430 -6.61 -7.43 -36.12
C PRO A 430 -6.96 -8.13 -34.81
N PHE A 431 -6.14 -7.98 -33.76
CA PHE A 431 -6.34 -8.60 -32.46
C PHE A 431 -6.15 -7.55 -31.36
N SER A 432 -7.21 -7.30 -30.58
CA SER A 432 -7.17 -6.45 -29.40
C SER A 432 -6.70 -7.20 -28.15
N TRP A 433 -6.66 -8.54 -28.22
CA TRP A 433 -6.26 -9.44 -27.15
C TRP A 433 -5.08 -10.31 -27.58
N SER A 434 -4.14 -10.55 -26.66
CA SER A 434 -3.04 -11.51 -26.83
C SER A 434 -2.92 -12.33 -25.55
N CYS A 435 -2.95 -13.66 -25.69
CA CYS A 435 -2.91 -14.57 -24.54
C CYS A 435 -1.93 -15.72 -24.78
N SER A 436 -1.19 -16.09 -23.74
CA SER A 436 -0.30 -17.25 -23.71
C SER A 436 -0.12 -17.74 -22.28
N ASN A 437 -0.19 -19.06 -22.07
CA ASN A 437 -0.04 -19.68 -20.74
C ASN A 437 -1.00 -19.09 -19.70
N VAL A 438 -2.27 -18.90 -20.08
CA VAL A 438 -3.31 -18.44 -19.16
C VAL A 438 -4.56 -19.30 -19.31
N SER A 439 -5.42 -19.30 -18.30
CA SER A 439 -6.73 -19.95 -18.38
C SER A 439 -7.78 -19.20 -17.56
N GLY A 440 -9.02 -19.18 -18.07
CA GLY A 440 -10.06 -18.41 -17.44
C GLY A 440 -11.46 -18.59 -18.03
N TYR A 441 -12.35 -17.75 -17.55
CA TYR A 441 -13.75 -17.66 -17.95
C TYR A 441 -14.06 -16.23 -18.40
N SER A 442 -14.93 -16.10 -19.41
CA SER A 442 -15.42 -14.80 -19.84
C SER A 442 -16.90 -14.84 -20.17
N GLU A 443 -17.62 -13.79 -19.76
CA GLU A 443 -19.04 -13.59 -20.02
C GLU A 443 -19.31 -12.12 -20.34
N LEU A 444 -20.05 -11.86 -21.43
CA LEU A 444 -20.41 -10.49 -21.85
C LEU A 444 -19.19 -9.56 -21.96
N VAL A 445 -18.15 -10.03 -22.66
CA VAL A 445 -16.91 -9.28 -22.90
C VAL A 445 -16.85 -8.84 -24.38
N PHE A 446 -16.70 -7.55 -24.61
CA PHE A 446 -16.49 -6.96 -25.92
C PHE A 446 -15.28 -6.02 -25.91
N PRO A 447 -14.34 -6.13 -26.88
CA PRO A 447 -14.27 -7.17 -27.92
C PRO A 447 -13.98 -8.56 -27.31
N SER A 448 -14.32 -9.63 -28.04
CA SER A 448 -14.17 -11.01 -27.56
C SER A 448 -12.72 -11.33 -27.17
N PRO A 449 -12.47 -11.94 -25.99
CA PRO A 449 -11.12 -12.29 -25.53
C PRO A 449 -10.60 -13.55 -26.25
N CYS A 450 -9.35 -13.92 -25.95
CA CYS A 450 -8.72 -15.15 -26.46
C CYS A 450 -9.48 -16.40 -26.01
N SER A 451 -9.38 -17.49 -26.78
CA SER A 451 -10.01 -18.78 -26.44
C SER A 451 -9.55 -19.35 -25.09
N ASP A 452 -8.33 -19.04 -24.66
CA ASP A 452 -7.77 -19.42 -23.36
C ASP A 452 -8.62 -18.92 -22.17
N LEU A 453 -9.40 -17.85 -22.37
CA LEU A 453 -10.26 -17.23 -21.37
C LEU A 453 -11.75 -17.54 -21.58
N THR A 454 -12.09 -18.60 -22.34
CA THR A 454 -13.47 -18.95 -22.71
C THR A 454 -13.92 -20.32 -22.18
N SER A 455 -13.40 -20.76 -21.03
CA SER A 455 -13.85 -22.03 -20.43
C SER A 455 -15.34 -22.03 -20.07
N ASN A 456 -15.97 -23.20 -19.96
CA ASN A 456 -17.43 -23.35 -19.78
C ASN A 456 -17.92 -23.26 -18.32
N SER A 457 -17.07 -22.87 -17.36
CA SER A 457 -17.43 -22.92 -15.94
C SER A 457 -17.43 -21.54 -15.30
N SER A 458 -18.61 -21.02 -14.94
CA SER A 458 -18.73 -19.77 -14.18
C SER A 458 -18.20 -19.89 -12.73
N LEU A 459 -17.89 -21.10 -12.26
CA LEU A 459 -17.23 -21.36 -10.96
C LEU A 459 -15.85 -20.67 -10.84
N PHE A 460 -15.26 -20.20 -11.94
CA PHE A 460 -14.02 -19.42 -11.93
C PHE A 460 -14.22 -17.95 -11.53
N CYS A 461 -15.45 -17.43 -11.56
CA CYS A 461 -15.73 -16.06 -11.16
C CYS A 461 -15.84 -15.95 -9.64
N PHE A 462 -14.70 -15.76 -9.01
CA PHE A 462 -14.59 -15.48 -7.58
C PHE A 462 -15.27 -14.14 -7.24
N SER A 463 -16.22 -14.15 -6.31
CA SER A 463 -16.68 -12.95 -5.63
C SER A 463 -16.24 -12.96 -4.16
N LEU A 464 -15.98 -11.79 -3.58
CA LEU A 464 -15.65 -11.72 -2.15
C LEU A 464 -16.86 -12.03 -1.26
N GLU A 465 -18.10 -11.85 -1.75
CA GLU A 465 -19.33 -12.24 -1.05
C GLU A 465 -19.38 -13.77 -0.83
N ASP A 466 -18.91 -14.56 -1.81
CA ASP A 466 -18.81 -16.03 -1.71
C ASP A 466 -17.79 -16.51 -0.66
N PHE A 467 -16.94 -15.63 -0.12
CA PHE A 467 -16.00 -15.99 0.94
C PHE A 467 -16.66 -15.92 2.33
N SER A 468 -17.62 -15.01 2.55
CA SER A 468 -18.34 -14.91 3.83
C SER A 468 -19.13 -16.18 4.15
N THR A 469 -19.57 -16.91 3.12
CA THR A 469 -20.32 -18.16 3.25
C THR A 469 -19.44 -19.40 3.36
N LEU A 470 -18.15 -19.32 3.00
CA LEU A 470 -17.18 -20.42 3.10
C LEU A 470 -16.31 -20.35 4.38
N SER A 471 -16.19 -19.18 5.02
CA SER A 471 -15.56 -19.07 6.34
C SER A 471 -16.45 -19.55 7.50
N GLU A 472 -17.72 -19.87 7.23
CA GLU A 472 -18.67 -20.44 8.19
C GLU A 472 -18.72 -21.98 8.16
N ALA A 473 -17.90 -22.65 7.33
CA ALA A 473 -17.93 -24.11 7.12
C ALA A 473 -16.77 -24.87 7.78
#